data_AF-A0A842NJF0-F1
#
_entry.id   AF-A0A842NJF0-F1
#
_cell.length_a   1.000
_cell.length_b   1.000
_cell.length_c   1.000
_cell.angle_alpha   90.00
_cell.angle_beta   90.00
_cell.angle_gamma   90.00
#
_symmetry.space_group_name_H-M   'P 1'
#
loop_
_entity.id
_entity.type
_entity.pdbx_description
1 polymer ?
#
loop_
_entity_poly.entity_id
_entity_poly.type
_entity_poly.pdbx_seq_one_letter_code
_entity_poly.pdbx_strand_id
1 'polypeptide(L)'
;MEDVSVEDLEKGDLIIVRWLDASDVTATLREHEVSPETLCKDWGVYLGVSGRERKFIIIGKDVVVTQSEWGASRIPLELVENITRLMGRDEVMGAIGEVKTLGRRVRVRRYSRENAEYVRLASSSID
;
A
#
# COMPACT_ATOMS: atom_id res chain seq x y z
N MET A 1 -0.54 -17.05 5.31
CA MET A 1 -0.82 -16.16 4.16
C MET A 1 -2.03 -16.70 3.43
N GLU A 2 -2.99 -15.85 3.14
CA GLU A 2 -4.26 -16.23 2.50
C GLU A 2 -4.76 -15.08 1.62
N ASP A 3 -5.45 -15.42 0.53
CA ASP A 3 -6.13 -14.44 -0.31
C ASP A 3 -7.49 -14.11 0.32
N VAL A 4 -7.80 -12.82 0.39
CA VAL A 4 -8.95 -12.30 1.14
C VAL A 4 -9.68 -11.21 0.35
N SER A 5 -10.95 -11.00 0.68
CA SER A 5 -11.70 -9.83 0.24
C SER A 5 -11.46 -8.64 1.19
N VAL A 6 -11.89 -7.45 0.79
CA VAL A 6 -11.78 -6.24 1.63
C VAL A 6 -12.64 -6.37 2.90
N GLU A 7 -13.75 -7.08 2.79
CA GLU A 7 -14.73 -7.30 3.84
C GLU A 7 -14.20 -8.21 4.95
N ASP A 8 -13.24 -9.09 4.62
CA ASP A 8 -12.60 -9.99 5.57
C ASP A 8 -11.51 -9.28 6.41
N LEU A 9 -11.05 -8.11 5.97
CA LEU A 9 -9.90 -7.42 6.57
C LEU A 9 -10.25 -6.69 7.86
N GLU A 10 -9.39 -6.84 8.86
CA GLU A 10 -9.40 -6.03 10.06
C GLU A 10 -8.32 -4.94 9.98
N LYS A 11 -8.65 -3.72 10.40
CA LYS A 11 -7.63 -2.66 10.51
C LYS A 11 -6.46 -3.18 11.35
N GLY A 12 -5.23 -2.99 10.89
CA GLY A 12 -4.06 -3.55 11.56
C GLY A 12 -3.54 -4.85 10.94
N ASP A 13 -4.30 -5.51 10.06
CA ASP A 13 -3.77 -6.63 9.26
C ASP A 13 -2.59 -6.17 8.40
N LEU A 14 -1.55 -6.99 8.28
CA LEU A 14 -0.48 -6.78 7.32
C LEU A 14 -0.86 -7.45 6.01
N ILE A 15 -0.90 -6.67 4.93
CA ILE A 15 -1.42 -7.13 3.63
C ILE A 15 -0.47 -6.82 2.48
N ILE A 16 -0.60 -7.56 1.39
CA ILE A 16 -0.12 -7.22 0.05
C ILE A 16 -1.34 -6.97 -0.82
N VAL A 17 -1.32 -5.87 -1.58
CA VAL A 17 -2.32 -5.51 -2.58
C VAL A 17 -1.67 -5.53 -3.95
N ARG A 18 -2.17 -6.42 -4.82
CA ARG A 18 -1.90 -6.41 -6.26
C ARG A 18 -2.92 -5.53 -6.94
N TRP A 19 -2.45 -4.56 -7.73
CA TRP A 19 -3.33 -3.59 -8.37
C TRP A 19 -2.71 -3.03 -9.65
N LEU A 20 -3.57 -2.50 -10.51
CA LEU A 20 -3.23 -1.95 -11.81
C LEU A 20 -2.92 -0.45 -11.68
N ASP A 21 -1.69 -0.05 -11.99
CA ASP A 21 -1.27 1.35 -12.01
C ASP A 21 -0.76 1.76 -13.39
N ALA A 22 -1.46 2.72 -14.01
CA ALA A 22 -1.07 3.29 -15.29
C ALA A 22 -0.01 4.40 -15.16
N SER A 23 0.24 4.91 -13.94
CA SER A 23 1.14 6.04 -13.70
C SER A 23 2.60 5.65 -13.44
N ASP A 24 2.88 4.37 -13.22
CA ASP A 24 4.23 3.87 -12.95
C ASP A 24 5.02 3.54 -14.24
N VAL A 25 4.36 3.54 -15.40
CA VAL A 25 5.04 3.31 -16.68
C VAL A 25 5.63 4.60 -17.22
N THR A 26 6.87 4.55 -17.68
CA THR A 26 7.42 5.55 -18.60
C THR A 26 7.36 4.92 -19.99
N ALA A 27 6.22 5.05 -20.65
CA ALA A 27 5.96 4.46 -21.97
C ALA A 27 5.59 5.56 -22.98
N THR A 28 5.80 5.27 -24.26
CA THR A 28 5.29 6.11 -25.35
C THR A 28 3.75 6.01 -25.40
N LEU A 29 3.08 7.04 -25.93
CA LEU A 29 1.59 7.06 -26.07
C LEU A 29 1.05 5.78 -26.73
N ARG A 30 1.76 5.24 -27.72
CA ARG A 30 1.38 4.02 -28.45
C ARG A 30 1.45 2.76 -27.59
N GLU A 31 2.37 2.70 -26.63
CA GLU A 31 2.49 1.57 -25.70
C GLU A 31 1.41 1.63 -24.62
N HIS A 32 1.02 2.84 -24.19
CA HIS A 32 -0.14 3.03 -23.32
C HIS A 32 -1.47 2.65 -24.00
N GLU A 33 -1.61 2.80 -25.32
CA GLU A 33 -2.83 2.39 -26.04
C GLU A 33 -3.03 0.87 -26.12
N VAL A 34 -1.97 0.06 -25.97
CA VAL A 34 -2.02 -1.41 -26.13
C VAL A 34 -2.17 -2.13 -24.79
N SER A 35 -1.51 -1.67 -23.73
CA SER A 35 -1.69 -2.18 -22.37
C SER A 35 -1.25 -1.12 -21.35
N PRO A 36 -2.15 -0.21 -20.94
CA PRO A 36 -1.80 0.97 -20.14
C PRO A 36 -1.46 0.66 -18.69
N GLU A 37 -1.69 -0.55 -18.20
CA GLU A 37 -1.73 -0.87 -16.78
C GLU A 37 -0.54 -1.75 -16.39
N THR A 38 0.33 -1.25 -15.51
CA THR A 38 1.36 -2.08 -14.88
C THR A 38 0.80 -2.73 -13.64
N LEU A 39 1.05 -4.03 -13.51
CA LEU A 39 0.72 -4.75 -12.29
C LEU A 39 1.71 -4.37 -11.19
N CYS A 40 1.23 -3.56 -10.24
CA CYS A 40 1.96 -3.12 -9.07
C CYS A 40 1.63 -4.00 -7.86
N LYS A 41 2.59 -4.07 -6.93
CA LYS A 41 2.40 -4.67 -5.60
C LYS A 41 2.71 -3.63 -4.55
N ASP A 42 1.73 -3.37 -3.70
CA ASP A 42 1.87 -2.48 -2.58
C ASP A 42 1.57 -3.24 -1.29
N TRP A 43 2.48 -3.22 -0.31
CA TRP A 43 2.32 -3.96 0.94
C TRP A 43 2.41 -3.03 2.16
N GLY A 44 1.78 -3.42 3.26
CA GLY A 44 1.77 -2.65 4.51
C GLY A 44 0.53 -2.93 5.36
N VAL A 45 0.32 -2.10 6.39
CA VAL A 45 -0.77 -2.30 7.36
C VAL A 45 -2.08 -1.78 6.80
N TYR A 46 -3.14 -2.58 6.78
CA TYR A 46 -4.47 -2.14 6.37
C TYR A 46 -5.03 -1.11 7.37
N LEU A 47 -5.33 0.09 6.90
CA LEU A 47 -5.86 1.18 7.74
C LEU A 47 -7.38 1.40 7.55
N GLY A 48 -7.98 0.68 6.60
CA GLY A 48 -9.39 0.76 6.24
C GLY A 48 -9.64 1.15 4.78
N VAL A 49 -10.92 1.32 4.46
CA VAL A 49 -11.39 1.90 3.20
C VAL A 49 -11.83 3.35 3.42
N SER A 50 -11.53 4.22 2.46
CA SER A 50 -11.97 5.61 2.45
C SER A 50 -12.68 5.97 1.14
N GLY A 51 -13.40 7.11 1.13
CA GLY A 51 -14.09 7.63 -0.04
C GLY A 51 -15.60 7.36 -0.05
N ARG A 52 -16.36 8.26 -0.69
CA ARG A 52 -17.82 8.18 -0.81
C ARG A 52 -18.21 7.50 -2.12
N GLU A 53 -17.97 8.18 -3.24
CA GLU A 53 -18.31 7.73 -4.59
C GLU A 53 -17.33 6.66 -5.09
N ARG A 54 -16.03 6.97 -5.12
CA ARG A 54 -14.97 5.98 -5.32
C ARG A 54 -14.40 5.53 -3.99
N LYS A 55 -14.20 4.21 -3.86
CA LYS A 55 -13.64 3.58 -2.67
C LYS A 55 -12.16 3.32 -2.88
N PHE A 56 -11.39 3.53 -1.81
CA PHE A 56 -9.95 3.33 -1.82
C PHE A 56 -9.51 2.50 -0.62
N ILE A 57 -8.71 1.47 -0.85
CA ILE A 57 -7.98 0.79 0.23
C ILE A 57 -6.81 1.67 0.68
N ILE A 58 -6.63 1.77 2.00
CA ILE A 58 -5.58 2.56 2.63
C ILE A 58 -4.57 1.61 3.27
N ILE A 59 -3.32 1.74 2.86
CA ILE A 59 -2.20 0.89 3.32
C ILE A 59 -1.15 1.77 4.00
N GLY A 60 -0.91 1.55 5.29
CA GLY A 60 0.13 2.20 6.07
C GLY A 60 1.51 1.65 5.73
N LYS A 61 2.44 2.56 5.45
CA LYS A 61 3.82 2.27 5.00
C LYS A 61 4.85 2.60 6.06
N ASP A 62 4.64 3.72 6.73
CA ASP A 62 5.52 4.24 7.77
C ASP A 62 4.69 4.94 8.85
N VAL A 63 5.25 5.08 10.05
CA VAL A 63 4.63 5.82 11.14
C VAL A 63 5.63 6.81 11.72
N VAL A 64 5.21 8.07 11.84
CA VAL A 64 5.94 9.07 12.62
C VAL A 64 5.58 8.86 14.08
N VAL A 65 6.40 8.08 14.79
CA VAL A 65 6.11 7.59 16.15
C VAL A 65 5.69 8.71 17.11
N THR A 66 6.39 9.85 17.09
CA THR A 66 6.12 11.00 17.98
C THR A 66 4.75 11.64 17.77
N GLN A 67 4.14 11.46 16.60
CA GLN A 67 2.85 12.05 16.23
C GLN A 67 1.77 10.99 16.02
N SER A 68 2.14 9.71 16.13
CA SER A 68 1.30 8.56 15.76
C SER A 68 0.65 8.72 14.37
N GLU A 69 1.37 9.39 13.46
CA GLU A 69 0.88 9.72 12.13
C GLU A 69 1.39 8.71 11.12
N TRP A 70 0.47 7.99 10.49
CA TRP A 70 0.79 7.00 9.46
C TRP A 70 0.96 7.66 8.10
N GLY A 71 2.11 7.44 7.47
CA GLY A 71 2.29 7.58 6.04
C GLY A 71 1.57 6.44 5.33
N ALA A 72 0.72 6.75 4.34
CA ALA A 72 -0.11 5.75 3.68
C ALA A 72 -0.17 5.89 2.16
N SER A 73 -0.28 4.75 1.49
CA SER A 73 -0.75 4.62 0.12
C SER A 73 -2.28 4.60 0.08
N ARG A 74 -2.85 5.11 -1.00
CA ARG A 74 -4.30 5.07 -1.26
C ARG A 74 -4.54 4.52 -2.67
N ILE A 75 -5.11 3.33 -2.74
CA ILE A 75 -5.31 2.60 -4.01
C ILE A 75 -6.80 2.51 -4.31
N PRO A 76 -7.28 2.88 -5.51
CA PRO A 76 -8.68 2.70 -5.89
C PRO A 76 -9.06 1.21 -5.86
N LEU A 77 -10.15 0.84 -5.19
CA LEU A 77 -10.58 -0.56 -5.10
C LEU A 77 -10.90 -1.16 -6.46
N GLU A 78 -11.38 -0.36 -7.41
CA GLU A 78 -11.68 -0.78 -8.78
C GLU A 78 -10.45 -1.25 -9.57
N LEU A 79 -9.24 -0.89 -9.12
CA LEU A 79 -7.97 -1.28 -9.72
C LEU A 79 -7.29 -2.42 -8.96
N VAL A 80 -7.85 -2.88 -7.84
CA VAL A 80 -7.29 -3.99 -7.05
C VAL A 80 -7.64 -5.31 -7.72
N GLU A 81 -6.61 -6.08 -8.06
CA GLU A 81 -6.78 -7.43 -8.58
C GLU A 81 -6.91 -8.46 -7.46
N ASN A 82 -6.12 -8.30 -6.39
CA ASN A 82 -6.03 -9.29 -5.32
C ASN A 82 -5.44 -8.69 -4.04
N ILE A 83 -5.93 -9.17 -2.89
CA ILE A 83 -5.39 -8.86 -1.57
C ILE A 83 -4.95 -10.16 -0.90
N THR A 84 -3.71 -10.22 -0.46
CA THR A 84 -3.18 -11.33 0.34
C THR A 84 -2.90 -10.84 1.75
N ARG A 85 -3.54 -11.44 2.77
CA ARG A 85 -3.21 -11.23 4.18
C ARG A 85 -1.93 -11.99 4.52
N LEU A 86 -0.94 -11.28 5.04
CA LEU A 86 0.32 -11.84 5.52
C LEU A 86 0.22 -12.26 6.99
N MET A 87 -0.24 -11.34 7.82
CA MET A 87 -0.39 -11.49 9.26
C MET A 87 -1.70 -10.83 9.70
N GLY A 88 -2.40 -11.47 10.62
CA GLY A 88 -3.60 -10.89 11.23
C GLY A 88 -3.25 -9.80 12.25
N ARG A 89 -4.19 -8.91 12.53
CA ARG A 89 -4.04 -7.77 13.45
C ARG A 89 -3.31 -8.12 14.76
N ASP A 90 -3.67 -9.21 15.44
CA ASP A 90 -3.10 -9.57 16.73
C ASP A 90 -1.58 -9.85 16.65
N GLU A 91 -1.16 -10.55 15.59
CA GLU A 91 0.25 -10.83 15.31
C GLU A 91 0.99 -9.54 14.98
N VAL A 92 0.39 -8.67 14.14
CA VAL A 92 0.96 -7.38 13.80
C VAL A 92 1.10 -6.47 15.02
N MET A 93 0.13 -6.47 15.94
CA MET A 93 0.20 -5.69 17.19
C MET A 93 1.34 -6.15 18.12
N GLY A 94 1.79 -7.40 17.99
CA GLY A 94 2.98 -7.91 18.68
C GLY A 94 4.28 -7.35 18.12
N ALA A 95 4.33 -7.09 16.81
CA ALA A 95 5.52 -6.60 16.11
C ALA A 95 5.55 -5.06 15.95
N ILE A 96 4.40 -4.43 15.76
CA ILE A 96 4.24 -3.00 15.45
C ILE A 96 3.24 -2.40 16.46
N GLY A 97 3.77 -1.84 17.55
CA GLY A 97 2.98 -1.35 18.67
C GLY A 97 2.00 -0.23 18.30
N GLU A 98 2.32 0.58 17.29
CA GLU A 98 1.51 1.69 16.78
C GLU A 98 0.17 1.24 16.18
N VAL A 99 0.03 -0.05 15.86
CA VAL A 99 -1.25 -0.64 15.44
C VAL A 99 -2.30 -0.56 16.56
N LYS A 100 -1.86 -0.60 17.83
CA LYS A 100 -2.73 -0.44 19.01
C LYS A 100 -3.42 0.91 19.04
N THR A 101 -2.74 1.94 18.52
CA THR A 101 -3.18 3.34 18.58
C THR A 101 -3.68 3.83 17.22
N LEU A 102 -4.10 2.94 16.32
CA LEU A 102 -4.59 3.30 14.99
C LEU A 102 -5.68 4.37 15.06
N GLY A 103 -5.31 5.59 14.70
CA GLY A 103 -6.18 6.76 14.69
C GLY A 103 -7.10 6.81 13.47
N ARG A 104 -7.93 7.87 13.42
CA ARG A 104 -8.86 8.11 12.31
C ARG A 104 -8.25 8.86 11.13
N ARG A 105 -7.04 9.41 11.28
CA ARG A 105 -6.37 10.26 10.29
C ARG A 105 -5.03 9.65 9.92
N VAL A 106 -4.71 9.72 8.64
CA VAL A 106 -3.46 9.24 8.04
C VAL A 106 -2.96 10.30 7.07
N ARG A 107 -1.64 10.41 6.92
CA ARG A 107 -1.01 11.25 5.90
C ARG A 107 -0.84 10.42 4.64
N VAL A 108 -1.64 10.71 3.62
CA VAL A 108 -1.43 10.12 2.29
C VAL A 108 -0.16 10.74 1.71
N ARG A 109 0.87 9.92 1.46
CA ARG A 109 2.06 10.40 0.76
C ARG A 109 1.68 10.68 -0.69
N ARG A 110 1.90 11.91 -1.15
CA ARG A 110 1.93 12.20 -2.59
C ARG A 110 3.35 11.96 -3.06
N TYR A 111 3.55 10.89 -3.80
CA TYR A 111 4.79 10.70 -4.53
C TYR A 111 4.88 11.78 -5.62
N SER A 112 6.02 12.48 -5.68
CA SER A 112 6.36 13.34 -6.82
C SER A 112 7.65 12.81 -7.41
N ARG A 113 7.62 12.49 -8.72
CA ARG A 113 8.82 12.08 -9.46
C ARG A 113 9.92 13.15 -9.44
N GLU A 114 9.57 14.43 -9.29
CA GLU A 114 10.52 15.54 -9.25
C GLU A 114 11.43 15.51 -8.02
N ASN A 115 11.01 14.83 -6.94
CA ASN A 115 11.77 14.70 -5.69
C ASN A 115 12.29 13.27 -5.47
N ALA A 116 12.23 12.41 -6.49
CA ALA A 116 12.67 11.03 -6.37
C ALA A 116 14.19 10.94 -6.45
N GLU A 117 14.82 10.55 -5.35
CA GLU A 117 16.23 10.20 -5.33
C GLU A 117 16.38 8.68 -5.51
N TYR A 118 17.22 8.28 -6.46
CA TYR A 118 17.51 6.87 -6.73
C TYR A 118 18.91 6.54 -6.22
N VAL A 119 18.98 5.67 -5.22
CA VAL A 119 20.24 5.14 -4.69
C VAL A 119 20.43 3.73 -5.21
N ARG A 120 21.61 3.42 -5.77
CA ARG A 120 21.97 2.05 -6.13
C ARG A 120 22.33 1.28 -4.86
N LEU A 121 21.65 0.18 -4.62
CA LEU A 121 22.01 -0.75 -3.55
C LEU A 121 23.23 -1.57 -3.98
N ALA A 122 24.16 -1.80 -3.05
CA ALA A 122 25.26 -2.74 -3.29
C ALA A 122 24.69 -4.15 -3.47
N SER A 123 25.19 -4.89 -4.46
CA SER A 123 24.87 -6.31 -4.63
C SER A 123 25.61 -7.12 -3.57
N SER A 124 25.07 -7.19 -2.36
CA SER A 124 25.48 -8.21 -1.40
C SER A 124 24.64 -9.45 -1.68
N SER A 125 25.27 -10.50 -2.21
CA SER A 125 24.71 -11.85 -2.17
C SER A 125 24.40 -12.16 -0.71
N ILE A 126 23.14 -12.44 -0.41
CA ILE A 126 22.77 -13.04 0.88
C ILE A 126 23.13 -14.52 0.71
N ASP A 127 24.25 -14.93 1.31
CA ASP A 127 24.69 -16.33 1.38
C ASP A 127 23.68 -17.19 2.15
#